data_AF-A0A9W8VFS3-F1
#
_entry.id   AF-A0A9W8VFS3-F1
#
_cell.length_a   1.000
_cell.length_b   1.000
_cell.length_c   1.000
_cell.angle_alpha   90.00
_cell.angle_beta   90.00
_cell.angle_gamma   90.00
#
_symmetry.space_group_name_H-M   'P 1'
#
loop_
_entity.id
_entity.type
_entity.pdbx_description
1 polymer ?
#
loop_
_entity_poly.entity_id
_entity_poly.type
_entity_poly.pdbx_seq_one_letter_code
_entity_poly.pdbx_strand_id
1 'polypeptide(L)'
;MGQKLSLVVEVEIEAPIETVRSVFKDFPRYKEWSSWSIEPAVSSKRKDDLVPKDKLKVDVKDLKFTATLLVSNSSETYGTGLTGT
;
A
#
# COMPACT_ATOMS: atom_id res chain seq x y z
N MET A 1 -14.01 -1.45 14.97
CA MET A 1 -13.98 -0.63 13.74
C MET A 1 -12.52 -0.42 13.35
N GLY A 2 -12.06 -0.97 12.23
CA GLY A 2 -10.69 -0.77 11.74
C GLY A 2 -10.65 0.47 10.86
N GLN A 3 -9.83 1.47 11.19
CA GLN A 3 -9.70 2.68 10.40
C GLN A 3 -8.87 2.39 9.14
N LYS A 4 -9.45 2.59 7.96
CA LYS A 4 -8.69 2.59 6.70
C LYS A 4 -7.95 3.92 6.62
N LEU A 5 -6.62 3.88 6.74
CA LEU A 5 -5.77 5.04 6.49
C LEU A 5 -5.44 5.06 4.99
N SER A 6 -6.05 6.00 4.27
CA SER A 6 -5.69 6.30 2.88
C SER A 6 -4.94 7.63 2.84
N LEU A 7 -3.74 7.63 2.26
CA LEU A 7 -2.96 8.82 1.99
C LEU A 7 -3.02 9.12 0.49
N VAL A 8 -3.48 10.31 0.12
CA VAL A 8 -3.44 10.83 -1.25
C VAL A 8 -2.48 12.01 -1.25
N VAL A 9 -1.55 12.02 -2.21
CA VAL A 9 -0.56 13.10 -2.37
C VAL A 9 -0.55 13.52 -3.83
N GLU A 10 -0.62 14.83 -4.06
CA GLU A 10 -0.41 15.44 -5.38
C GLU A 10 1.03 15.95 -5.44
N VAL A 11 1.76 15.56 -6.49
CA VAL A 11 3.16 15.97 -6.70
C VAL A 11 3.33 16.49 -8.13
N GLU A 12 4.00 17.63 -8.27
CA GLU A 12 4.44 18.14 -9.56
C GLU A 12 5.81 17.52 -9.90
N ILE A 13 5.93 16.99 -11.12
CA ILE A 13 7.16 16.34 -11.59
C ILE A 13 7.68 17.14 -12.78
N GLU A 14 8.85 17.75 -12.63
CA GLU A 14 9.53 18.45 -13.73
C GLU A 14 10.18 17.43 -14.70
N ALA A 15 9.35 16.77 -15.50
CA ALA A 15 9.80 15.83 -16.53
C ALA A 15 8.77 15.71 -17.68
N PRO A 16 9.21 15.33 -18.89
CA PRO A 16 8.31 14.98 -19.98
C PRO A 16 7.36 13.83 -19.60
N ILE A 17 6.10 13.91 -20.03
CA ILE A 17 5.07 12.91 -19.71
C ILE A 17 5.43 11.49 -20.18
N GLU A 18 6.18 11.38 -21.28
CA GLU A 18 6.69 10.10 -21.80
C GLU A 18 7.68 9.42 -20.84
N THR A 19 8.60 10.21 -20.26
CA THR A 19 9.56 9.75 -19.25
C THR A 19 8.84 9.28 -18.00
N VAL A 20 7.88 10.08 -17.51
CA VAL A 20 7.04 9.71 -16.35
C VAL A 20 6.32 8.40 -16.63
N ARG A 21 5.64 8.27 -17.78
CA ARG A 21 4.94 7.02 -18.16
C ARG A 21 5.88 5.82 -18.24
N SER A 22 7.08 5.98 -18.79
CA SER A 22 8.07 4.90 -18.88
C SER A 22 8.51 4.45 -17.48
N VAL A 23 8.82 5.40 -16.60
CA VAL A 23 9.22 5.12 -15.22
C VAL A 23 8.10 4.44 -14.43
N PHE A 24 6.85 4.88 -14.59
CA PHE A 24 5.70 4.23 -13.96
C PHE A 24 5.45 2.81 -14.49
N LYS A 25 5.67 2.55 -15.79
CA LYS A 25 5.58 1.20 -16.36
C LYS A 25 6.66 0.27 -15.83
N ASP A 26 7.87 0.79 -15.64
CA ASP A 26 9.03 0.06 -15.10
C ASP A 26 9.19 0.20 -13.58
N PHE A 27 8.19 0.74 -12.88
CA PHE A 27 8.24 1.01 -11.44
C PHE A 27 8.71 -0.19 -10.59
N PRO A 28 8.28 -1.44 -10.86
CA PRO A 28 8.75 -2.62 -10.13
C PRO A 28 10.24 -2.94 -10.32
N ARG A 29 10.88 -2.44 -11.38
CA ARG A 29 12.33 -2.62 -11.59
C ARG A 29 13.17 -1.77 -10.63
N TYR A 30 12.62 -0.65 -10.17
CA TYR A 30 13.26 0.22 -9.20
C TYR A 30 13.03 -0.31 -7.80
N LYS A 31 13.83 -1.29 -7.39
CA LYS A 31 13.77 -1.88 -6.05
C LYS A 31 13.89 -0.81 -4.96
N GLU A 32 14.65 0.25 -5.17
CA GLU A 32 14.77 1.35 -4.20
C GLU A 32 13.46 2.13 -3.96
N TRP A 33 12.50 2.06 -4.89
CA TRP A 33 11.22 2.77 -4.83
C TRP A 33 10.05 1.85 -4.47
N SER A 34 10.25 0.54 -4.64
CA SER A 34 9.28 -0.52 -4.40
C SER A 34 9.72 -1.51 -3.33
N SER A 35 10.81 -1.21 -2.60
CA SER A 35 11.28 -2.03 -1.48
C SER A 35 10.51 -1.66 -0.23
N TRP A 36 9.52 -2.48 0.07
CA TRP A 36 8.84 -2.51 1.35
C TRP A 36 8.74 -3.96 1.80
N SER A 37 8.81 -4.18 3.10
CA SER A 37 8.65 -5.50 3.72
C SER A 37 7.49 -5.49 4.69
N ILE A 38 6.71 -6.56 4.68
CA ILE A 38 5.71 -6.84 5.70
C ILE A 38 6.04 -8.18 6.34
N GLU A 39 6.17 -8.15 7.66
CA GLU A 39 6.42 -9.34 8.47
C GLU A 39 5.48 -9.38 9.68
N PRO A 40 5.14 -10.58 10.18
CA PRO A 40 4.45 -10.70 11.45
C PRO A 40 5.24 -9.99 12.56
N ALA A 41 4.57 -9.20 13.40
CA ALA A 41 5.27 -8.52 14.50
C ALA A 41 5.85 -9.52 15.52
N VAL A 42 5.21 -10.69 15.63
CA VAL A 42 5.65 -11.83 16.43
C VAL A 42 6.53 -12.73 15.55
N SER A 43 7.82 -12.80 15.86
CA SER A 43 8.82 -13.55 15.07
C SER A 43 8.58 -15.06 15.00
N SER A 44 7.86 -15.64 15.95
CA SER A 44 7.48 -17.07 15.94
C SER A 44 6.31 -17.38 15.01
N LYS A 45 5.63 -16.36 14.48
CA LYS A 45 4.43 -16.53 13.65
C LYS A 45 4.82 -16.47 12.17
N ARG A 46 4.33 -17.41 11.36
CA ARG A 46 4.53 -17.37 9.90
C ARG A 46 3.42 -16.52 9.26
N LYS A 47 3.66 -16.12 8.00
CA LYS A 47 2.71 -15.31 7.22
C LYS A 47 1.39 -16.05 7.00
N ASP A 48 1.45 -17.36 6.78
CA ASP A 48 0.27 -18.21 6.56
C ASP A 48 -0.60 -18.40 7.82
N ASP A 49 -0.05 -18.17 9.01
CA ASP A 49 -0.75 -18.29 10.29
C ASP A 49 -1.39 -16.97 10.76
N LEU A 50 -1.29 -15.91 9.95
CA LEU A 50 -1.82 -14.59 10.30
C LEU A 50 -3.34 -14.64 10.42
N VAL A 51 -3.85 -14.15 11.55
CA VAL A 51 -5.26 -14.02 11.85
C VAL A 51 -5.64 -12.55 11.99
N PRO A 52 -6.93 -12.21 11.79
CA PRO A 52 -7.39 -10.85 12.02
C PRO A 52 -6.97 -10.30 13.39
N LYS A 53 -6.68 -9.00 13.41
CA LYS A 53 -6.16 -8.24 14.56
C LYS A 53 -4.70 -8.52 14.93
N ASP A 54 -4.00 -9.42 14.23
CA ASP A 54 -2.56 -9.56 14.41
C ASP A 54 -1.82 -8.26 14.09
N LYS A 55 -0.69 -8.06 14.77
CA LYS A 55 0.22 -6.96 14.49
C LYS A 55 1.21 -7.35 13.39
N LEU A 56 1.44 -6.43 12.47
CA LEU A 56 2.39 -6.56 11.38
C LEU A 56 3.44 -5.47 11.50
N LYS A 57 4.70 -5.81 11.29
CA LYS A 57 5.78 -4.85 11.07
C LYS A 57 5.81 -4.53 9.60
N VAL A 58 5.69 -3.25 9.28
CA VAL A 58 5.83 -2.73 7.92
C VAL A 58 7.08 -1.87 7.90
N ASP A 59 7.99 -2.22 7.01
CA ASP A 59 9.23 -1.49 6.74
C ASP A 59 9.12 -0.90 5.34
N VAL A 60 9.04 0.42 5.25
CA VAL A 60 9.01 1.18 4.00
C VAL A 60 10.22 2.10 4.00
N LYS A 61 11.38 1.56 3.62
CA LYS A 61 12.65 2.30 3.55
C LYS A 61 12.99 2.97 4.90
N ASP A 62 12.77 4.28 5.03
CA ASP A 62 13.03 5.06 6.25
C ASP A 62 11.84 5.09 7.23
N LEU A 63 10.67 4.61 6.82
CA LEU A 63 9.47 4.58 7.65
C LEU A 63 9.18 3.16 8.14
N LYS A 64 9.33 2.94 9.45
CA LYS A 64 8.97 1.68 10.11
C LYS A 64 7.76 1.89 10.99
N PHE A 65 6.71 1.11 10.79
CA PHE A 65 5.49 1.21 11.60
C PHE A 65 4.85 -0.16 11.84
N THR A 66 4.02 -0.22 12.88
CA THR A 66 3.26 -1.43 13.20
C THR A 66 1.82 -1.26 12.72
N ALA A 67 1.38 -2.09 11.78
CA ALA A 67 0.00 -2.15 11.31
C ALA A 67 -0.79 -3.24 12.05
N THR A 68 -2.12 -3.16 12.02
CA THR A 68 -3.00 -4.21 12.52
C THR A 68 -3.69 -4.86 11.33
N LEU A 69 -3.57 -6.18 11.18
CA LEU A 69 -4.24 -6.92 10.12
C LEU A 69 -5.75 -6.82 10.30
N LEU A 70 -6.43 -6.29 9.29
CA LEU A 70 -7.89 -6.20 9.26
C LEU A 70 -8.45 -7.39 8.47
N VAL A 71 -9.66 -7.86 8.80
CA VAL A 71 -10.43 -8.73 7.91
C VAL A 71 -10.73 -7.94 6.65
N SER A 72 -10.35 -8.45 5.48
CA SER A 72 -10.91 -7.98 4.22
C SER A 72 -12.43 -8.18 4.27
N ASN A 73 -13.21 -7.10 4.34
CA ASN A 73 -14.51 -7.13 3.70
C ASN A 73 -14.24 -7.06 2.19
N SER A 74 -14.28 -8.22 1.55
CA SER A 74 -14.34 -8.33 0.09
C SER A 74 -15.58 -7.60 -0.43
N SER A 75 -15.37 -6.85 -1.52
CA SER A 75 -16.35 -6.23 -2.44
C SER A 75 -17.28 -5.14 -1.89
N GLU A 76 -16.82 -3.90 -1.91
CA GLU A 76 -17.67 -2.80 -2.38
C GLU A 76 -17.00 -2.17 -3.61
N THR A 77 -17.41 -2.66 -4.78
CA THR A 77 -17.30 -1.95 -6.05
C THR A 77 -18.07 -0.64 -5.95
N TYR A 78 -17.38 0.49 -5.77
CA TYR A 78 -18.00 1.78 -6.07
C TYR A 78 -17.77 2.05 -7.55
N GLY A 79 -18.82 1.80 -8.33
CA GLY A 79 -18.90 2.15 -9.73
C GLY A 79 -18.65 3.65 -9.95
N THR A 80 -18.04 3.94 -11.09
CA THR A 80 -18.05 5.25 -11.73
C THR A 80 -19.46 5.81 -11.82
N GLY A 81 -19.64 7.06 -11.39
CA GLY A 81 -20.90 7.79 -11.52
C GLY A 81 -20.73 9.28 -11.26
N LEU A 82 -19.98 9.96 -12.13
CA LEU A 82 -20.17 11.40 -12.35
C LEU A 82 -21.44 11.59 -13.20
N THR A 83 -22.43 12.28 -12.66
CA THR A 83 -23.40 13.24 -13.27
C THR A 83 -24.45 13.48 -12.16
N GLY A 84 -24.77 14.68 -11.68
CA GLY A 84 -24.95 15.95 -12.36
C GLY A 84 -26.44 16.28 -12.40
N THR A 85 -26.95 16.95 -11.36
CA THR A 85 -27.93 18.08 -11.31
C THR A 85 -28.55 18.17 -9.91
#